data_AF-A0A935PL48-F1
#
_entry.id   AF-A0A935PL48-F1
#
_cell.length_a   1.000
_cell.length_b   1.000
_cell.length_c   1.000
_cell.angle_alpha   90.00
_cell.angle_beta   90.00
_cell.angle_gamma   90.00
#
_symmetry.space_group_name_H-M   'P 1'
#
loop_
_entity.id
_entity.type
_entity.pdbx_description
1 polymer ?
#
loop_
_entity_poly.entity_id
_entity_poly.type
_entity_poly.pdbx_seq_one_letter_code
_entity_poly.pdbx_strand_id
1 'polypeptide(L)'
;LAGSYGTHLALAAVARHPRLVHRMVLVGVEGPDHTVKDPERVDDVLGVIATARRPTLRADLRVLVDRLSSEPARVSAPGDRVIVVGAWDLQRWVAEALDEVQEIEAMVDAIPTML
;
A
#
# COMPACT_ATOMS: atom_id res chain seq x y z
N LEU A 1 18.84 10.56 -12.76
CA LEU A 1 17.75 10.74 -11.79
C LEU A 1 16.86 9.52 -11.88
N ALA A 2 16.50 8.91 -10.75
CA ALA A 2 15.61 7.77 -10.70
C ALA A 2 14.68 7.89 -9.48
N GLY A 3 13.43 7.47 -9.63
CA GLY A 3 12.40 7.55 -8.59
C GLY A 3 11.65 6.23 -8.45
N SER A 4 11.25 5.87 -7.22
CA SER A 4 10.50 4.63 -6.92
C SER A 4 11.20 3.41 -7.57
N TYR A 5 10.48 2.57 -8.32
CA TYR A 5 11.04 1.40 -9.00
C TYR A 5 12.21 1.73 -9.95
N GLY A 6 12.28 2.95 -10.48
CA GLY A 6 13.43 3.38 -11.28
C GLY A 6 14.75 3.34 -10.50
N THR A 7 14.71 3.49 -9.17
CA THR A 7 15.90 3.39 -8.32
C THR A 7 16.41 1.95 -8.23
N HIS A 8 15.53 0.94 -8.28
CA HIS A 8 15.90 -0.47 -8.34
C HIS A 8 16.70 -0.74 -9.61
N LEU A 9 16.18 -0.27 -10.75
CA LEU A 9 16.86 -0.40 -12.03
C LEU A 9 18.20 0.35 -12.07
N ALA A 10 18.25 1.56 -11.49
CA ALA A 10 19.49 2.33 -11.42
C ALA A 10 20.57 1.62 -10.57
N LEU A 11 20.16 1.03 -9.44
CA LEU A 11 21.04 0.27 -8.55
C LEU A 11 21.51 -1.05 -9.20
N ALA A 12 20.63 -1.77 -9.89
CA ALA A 12 21.00 -2.96 -10.66
C ALA A 12 21.97 -2.62 -11.80
N ALA A 13 21.74 -1.50 -12.50
CA ALA A 13 22.59 -1.05 -13.60
C ALA A 13 24.00 -0.66 -13.12
N VAL A 14 24.14 0.08 -12.01
CA VAL A 14 25.46 0.45 -11.48
C VAL A 14 26.20 -0.77 -10.91
N ALA A 15 25.49 -1.72 -10.30
CA ALA A 15 26.08 -2.98 -9.83
C ALA A 15 26.69 -3.79 -10.99
N ARG A 16 26.01 -3.83 -12.14
CA ARG A 16 26.46 -4.57 -13.32
C ARG A 16 27.51 -3.81 -14.15
N HIS A 17 27.41 -2.48 -14.22
CA HIS A 17 28.22 -1.63 -15.09
C HIS A 17 28.70 -0.36 -14.38
N PRO A 18 29.55 -0.46 -13.34
CA PRO A 18 29.88 0.66 -12.48
C PRO A 18 30.58 1.82 -13.22
N ARG A 19 31.31 1.52 -14.30
CA ARG A 19 32.03 2.53 -15.09
C ARG A 19 31.13 3.40 -15.98
N LEU A 20 29.87 3.02 -16.18
CA LEU A 20 28.95 3.77 -17.06
C LEU A 20 28.18 4.87 -16.33
N VAL A 21 28.20 4.89 -14.99
CA VAL A 21 27.43 5.83 -14.17
C VAL A 21 28.38 6.84 -13.53
N HIS A 22 28.39 8.08 -14.01
CA HIS A 22 29.18 9.16 -13.41
C HIS A 22 28.55 9.73 -12.13
N ARG A 23 27.22 9.87 -12.10
CA ARG A 23 26.44 10.35 -10.94
C ARG A 23 25.05 9.73 -10.93
N MET A 24 24.48 9.58 -9.74
CA MET A 24 23.15 9.06 -9.52
C MET A 24 22.42 9.92 -8.48
N VAL A 25 21.17 10.26 -8.76
CA VAL A 25 20.25 10.94 -7.84
C VAL A 25 19.02 10.05 -7.73
N LEU A 26 18.70 9.63 -6.51
CA LEU A 26 17.63 8.69 -6.21
C LEU A 26 16.57 9.37 -5.34
N VAL A 27 15.30 9.08 -5.59
CA VAL A 27 14.15 9.59 -4.84
C VAL A 27 13.23 8.43 -4.51
N GLY A 28 12.82 8.25 -3.25
CA GLY A 28 12.00 7.10 -2.83
C GLY A 28 12.69 5.77 -3.18
N VAL A 29 13.82 5.49 -2.53
CA VAL A 29 14.73 4.40 -2.91
C VAL A 29 14.07 3.03 -2.71
N GLU A 30 14.09 2.22 -3.76
CA GLU A 30 13.74 0.81 -3.86
C GLU A 30 14.97 0.06 -4.34
N GLY A 31 15.64 -0.70 -3.47
CA GLY A 31 16.82 -1.49 -3.82
C GLY A 31 16.48 -2.83 -4.50
N PRO A 32 17.48 -3.51 -5.09
CA PRO A 32 17.36 -4.89 -5.58
C PRO A 32 16.85 -5.86 -4.50
N ASP A 33 17.26 -5.62 -3.26
CA ASP A 33 16.88 -6.41 -2.09
C ASP A 33 15.80 -5.73 -1.23
N HIS A 34 15.17 -4.64 -1.71
CA HIS A 34 14.09 -4.01 -0.95
C HIS A 34 12.84 -4.90 -0.98
N THR A 35 12.42 -5.32 0.20
CA THR A 35 11.20 -6.10 0.46
C THR A 35 10.04 -5.24 0.95
N VAL A 36 10.12 -3.90 0.82
CA VAL A 36 9.07 -2.98 1.28
C VAL A 36 7.72 -3.28 0.62
N LYS A 37 7.72 -3.86 -0.60
CA LYS A 37 6.52 -4.29 -1.33
C LYS A 37 6.25 -5.80 -1.21
N ASP A 38 6.90 -6.49 -0.27
CA ASP A 38 6.64 -7.90 -0.01
C ASP A 38 5.26 -8.07 0.66
N PRO A 39 4.34 -8.84 0.08
CA PRO A 39 3.03 -9.10 0.68
C PRO A 39 3.11 -9.63 2.12
N GLU A 40 4.11 -10.46 2.46
CA GLU A 40 4.26 -10.99 3.83
C GLU A 40 4.56 -9.86 4.83
N ARG A 41 5.34 -8.87 4.40
CA ARG A 41 5.69 -7.72 5.25
C ARG A 41 4.51 -6.81 5.53
N VAL A 42 3.58 -6.68 4.58
CA VAL A 42 2.31 -5.97 4.78
C VAL A 42 1.49 -6.67 5.87
N ASP A 43 1.36 -8.00 5.78
CA ASP A 43 0.64 -8.77 6.79
C ASP A 43 1.27 -8.61 8.18
N ASP A 44 2.60 -8.69 8.31
CA ASP A 44 3.32 -8.48 9.57
C ASP A 44 2.99 -7.12 10.19
N VAL A 45 3.07 -6.04 9.40
CA VAL A 45 2.75 -4.68 9.84
C VAL A 45 1.29 -4.58 10.31
N LEU A 46 0.34 -5.14 9.56
CA LEU A 46 -1.06 -5.20 9.98
C LEU A 46 -1.23 -5.97 11.31
N GLY A 47 -0.36 -6.94 11.61
CA GLY A 47 -0.34 -7.64 12.89
C GLY A 47 0.09 -6.76 14.05
N VAL A 48 1.17 -6.01 13.86
CA VAL A 48 1.66 -5.03 14.85
C VAL A 48 0.57 -4.00 15.15
N ILE A 49 -0.07 -3.45 14.12
CA ILE A 49 -1.17 -2.49 14.28
C ILE A 49 -2.36 -3.14 14.99
N ALA A 50 -2.72 -4.38 14.62
CA ALA A 50 -3.82 -5.09 15.24
C ALA A 50 -3.60 -5.27 16.76
N THR A 51 -2.40 -5.68 17.17
CA THR A 51 -2.05 -5.81 18.59
C THR A 51 -2.09 -4.46 19.31
N ALA A 52 -1.61 -3.39 18.67
CA ALA A 52 -1.48 -2.09 19.32
C ALA A 52 -2.79 -1.29 19.42
N ARG A 53 -3.69 -1.43 18.45
CA ARG A 53 -4.85 -0.54 18.28
C ARG A 53 -6.17 -1.28 18.13
N ARG A 54 -6.21 -2.35 17.32
CA ARG A 54 -7.46 -3.02 16.94
C ARG A 54 -7.26 -4.52 16.71
N PRO A 55 -7.51 -5.39 17.70
CA PRO A 55 -7.26 -6.82 17.58
C PRO A 55 -8.01 -7.50 16.42
N THR A 56 -9.15 -6.94 16.00
CA THR A 56 -9.97 -7.47 14.91
C THR A 56 -9.53 -6.99 13.52
N LEU A 57 -8.57 -6.07 13.41
CA LEU A 57 -8.20 -5.38 12.16
C LEU A 57 -8.03 -6.34 10.97
N ARG A 58 -7.25 -7.41 11.14
CA ARG A 58 -7.00 -8.40 10.08
C ARG A 58 -8.26 -9.16 9.68
N ALA A 59 -9.14 -9.46 10.64
CA ALA A 59 -10.40 -10.15 10.39
C ALA A 59 -11.39 -9.22 9.67
N ASP A 60 -11.49 -7.98 10.13
CA ASP A 60 -12.38 -6.97 9.54
C ASP A 60 -11.99 -6.65 8.10
N LEU A 61 -10.68 -6.47 7.83
CA LEU A 61 -10.17 -6.29 6.48
C LEU A 61 -10.52 -7.47 5.57
N ARG A 62 -10.46 -8.70 6.08
CA ARG A 62 -10.83 -9.89 5.30
C ARG A 62 -12.32 -9.90 4.97
N VAL A 63 -13.18 -9.60 5.95
CA VAL A 63 -14.62 -9.48 5.73
C VAL A 63 -14.92 -8.40 4.69
N LEU A 64 -14.26 -7.25 4.75
CA LEU A 64 -14.44 -6.17 3.78
C LEU A 64 -13.97 -6.54 2.38
N VAL A 65 -12.81 -7.22 2.26
CA VAL A 65 -12.31 -7.73 0.97
C VAL A 65 -13.28 -8.75 0.38
N ASP A 66 -13.77 -9.70 1.17
CA ASP A 66 -14.71 -10.73 0.71
C ASP A 66 -16.04 -10.10 0.26
N ARG A 67 -16.54 -9.12 1.02
CA ARG A 67 -17.75 -8.38 0.67
C ARG A 67 -17.57 -7.58 -0.61
N LEU A 68 -16.52 -6.78 -0.73
CA LEU A 68 -16.28 -5.95 -1.92
C LEU A 68 -15.88 -6.76 -3.16
N SER A 69 -15.42 -8.00 -2.97
CA SER A 69 -15.18 -8.94 -4.08
C SER A 69 -16.47 -9.50 -4.65
N SER A 70 -17.49 -9.69 -3.81
CA SER A 70 -18.81 -10.22 -4.21
C SER A 70 -19.78 -9.13 -4.62
N GLU A 71 -19.76 -7.99 -3.93
CA GLU A 71 -20.64 -6.85 -4.17
C GLU A 71 -19.86 -5.53 -4.04
N PRO A 72 -19.30 -5.02 -5.15
CA PRO A 72 -18.63 -3.71 -5.16
C PRO A 72 -19.58 -2.58 -4.76
N ALA A 73 -19.10 -1.68 -3.90
CA ALA A 73 -19.88 -0.56 -3.40
C ALA A 73 -20.05 0.53 -4.47
N ARG A 74 -21.23 1.14 -4.53
CA ARG A 74 -21.52 2.29 -5.41
C ARG A 74 -21.59 3.55 -4.57
N VAL A 75 -20.67 4.49 -4.80
CA VAL A 75 -20.52 5.71 -4.00
C VAL A 75 -20.77 6.92 -4.88
N SER A 76 -21.61 7.85 -4.41
CA SER A 76 -21.85 9.12 -5.10
C SER A 76 -20.62 10.04 -4.99
N ALA A 77 -20.23 10.64 -6.11
CA ALA A 77 -19.12 11.56 -6.23
C ALA A 77 -19.58 12.89 -6.85
N PRO A 78 -18.82 13.99 -6.69
CA PRO A 78 -19.21 15.31 -7.19
C PRO A 78 -19.54 15.32 -8.68
N GLY A 79 -20.62 16.01 -9.04
CA GLY A 79 -21.10 16.16 -10.43
C GLY A 79 -21.91 14.98 -10.94
N ASP A 80 -22.84 14.46 -10.13
CA ASP A 80 -23.73 13.32 -10.44
C ASP A 80 -23.01 12.04 -10.90
N ARG A 81 -21.75 11.88 -10.48
CA ARG A 81 -20.95 10.69 -10.81
C ARG A 81 -21.17 9.62 -9.76
N VAL A 82 -21.16 8.37 -10.21
CA VAL A 82 -21.12 7.19 -9.32
C VAL A 82 -19.80 6.48 -9.52
N ILE A 83 -19.04 6.32 -8.43
CA ILE A 83 -17.79 5.56 -8.40
C ILE A 83 -18.11 4.16 -7.89
N VAL A 84 -17.51 3.14 -8.52
CA VAL A 84 -17.56 1.77 -8.05
C VAL A 84 -16.27 1.49 -7.29
N VAL A 85 -16.39 1.05 -6.04
CA VAL A 85 -15.29 0.71 -5.15
C VAL A 85 -15.33 -0.79 -4.91
N GLY A 86 -14.30 -1.50 -5.37
CA GLY A 86 -14.14 -2.94 -5.21
C GLY A 86 -13.06 -3.31 -4.19
N ALA A 87 -12.83 -4.62 -4.06
CA ALA A 87 -11.83 -5.14 -3.13
C ALA A 87 -10.41 -4.64 -3.43
N TRP A 88 -10.07 -4.46 -4.72
CA TRP A 88 -8.78 -3.91 -5.12
C TRP A 88 -8.56 -2.48 -4.62
N ASP A 89 -9.61 -1.64 -4.65
CA ASP A 89 -9.52 -0.26 -4.17
C ASP A 89 -9.27 -0.21 -2.67
N LEU A 90 -9.93 -1.10 -1.90
CA LEU A 90 -9.66 -1.27 -0.47
C LEU A 90 -8.22 -1.72 -0.21
N GLN A 91 -7.76 -2.76 -0.91
CA GLN A 91 -6.40 -3.30 -0.75
C GLN A 91 -5.34 -2.25 -1.08
N ARG A 92 -5.56 -1.50 -2.16
CA ARG A 92 -4.70 -0.40 -2.56
C ARG A 92 -4.65 0.70 -1.50
N TRP A 93 -5.81 1.13 -1.00
CA TRP A 93 -5.88 2.16 0.03
C TRP A 93 -5.19 1.72 1.32
N VAL A 94 -5.37 0.46 1.75
CA VAL A 94 -4.64 -0.10 2.89
C VAL A 94 -3.13 -0.07 2.63
N ALA A 95 -2.68 -0.47 1.44
CA ALA A 95 -1.26 -0.46 1.11
C ALA A 95 -0.66 0.96 1.10
N GLU A 96 -1.38 1.93 0.54
CA GLU A 96 -0.98 3.35 0.54
C GLU A 96 -0.93 3.91 1.96
N ALA A 97 -1.94 3.61 2.80
CA ALA A 97 -2.00 4.09 4.17
C ALA A 97 -0.82 3.62 5.05
N LEU A 98 -0.19 2.49 4.71
CA LEU A 98 0.98 2.00 5.45
C LEU A 98 2.25 2.80 5.20
N ASP A 99 2.26 3.72 4.21
CA ASP A 99 3.41 4.58 3.95
C ASP A 99 3.50 5.76 4.93
N GLU A 100 2.39 6.18 5.58
CA GLU A 100 2.34 7.34 6.48
C GLU A 100 1.58 7.07 7.79
N VAL A 101 2.16 7.45 8.95
CA VAL A 101 1.56 7.19 10.28
C VAL A 101 0.15 7.76 10.43
N GLN A 102 -0.07 8.98 9.93
CA GLN A 102 -1.37 9.65 9.99
C GLN A 102 -2.43 8.89 9.18
N GLU A 103 -2.04 8.30 8.05
CA GLU A 103 -2.91 7.52 7.21
C GLU A 103 -3.21 6.15 7.83
N ILE A 104 -2.25 5.54 8.52
CA ILE A 104 -2.48 4.33 9.34
C ILE A 104 -3.60 4.56 10.36
N GLU A 105 -3.56 5.69 11.08
CA GLU A 105 -4.57 6.00 12.10
C GLU A 105 -5.96 6.19 11.47
N ALA A 106 -6.04 7.01 10.42
CA ALA A 106 -7.29 7.22 9.69
C ALA A 106 -7.86 5.92 9.12
N MET A 107 -7.00 5.03 8.62
CA MET A 107 -7.39 3.72 8.11
C MET A 107 -8.01 2.84 9.20
N VAL A 108 -7.34 2.71 10.35
CA VAL A 108 -7.81 1.88 11.47
C VAL A 108 -9.17 2.34 12.00
N ASP A 109 -9.38 3.65 12.07
CA ASP A 109 -10.62 4.25 12.57
C ASP A 109 -11.78 4.11 11.58
N ALA A 110 -11.50 4.14 10.27
CA ALA A 110 -12.52 4.06 9.23
C ALA A 110 -13.08 2.62 9.03
N ILE A 111 -12.25 1.59 9.17
CA ILE A 111 -12.63 0.18 8.97
C ILE A 111 -13.95 -0.25 9.68
N PRO A 112 -14.17 0.02 10.98
CA PRO A 112 -15.43 -0.34 11.63
C PRO A 112 -16.67 0.33 11.02
N THR A 113 -16.54 1.52 10.44
CA THR A 113 -17.67 2.23 9.81
C THR A 113 -18.04 1.65 8.46
N MET A 114 -17.15 0.82 7.89
CA MET A 114 -17.31 0.22 6.59
C MET A 114 -17.92 -1.18 6.66
N LEU A 115 -17.95 -1.86 7.80
CA LEU A 115 -18.54 -3.21 7.98
C LEU A 115 -20.06 -3.19 7.85
#